data_AF-A0A951IDA1-F1
#
_entry.id   AF-A0A951IDA1-F1
#
_cell.length_a   1.000
_cell.length_b   1.000
_cell.length_c   1.000
_cell.angle_alpha   90.00
_cell.angle_beta   90.00
_cell.angle_gamma   90.00
#
_symmetry.space_group_name_H-M   'P 1'
#
loop_
_entity.id
_entity.type
_entity.pdbx_description
1 polymer ?
#
loop_
_entity_poly.entity_id
_entity_poly.type
_entity_poly.pdbx_seq_one_letter_code
_entity_poly.pdbx_strand_id
1 'polypeptide(L)'
;AKLGLPKLITISVFTAFGVNLFMSTFFYPSVLKFQLGNDAAAFIQDQRLDKDKLAIYGIHEGRALHFYAQHIFPEKVSAQDFQSGDMVLTSKDSVPVFQRLFPALKVLHEGPAFGVTALSLPFLNPATRDQEVPKYVIIDLDGTASIATH
;
A
#
# COMPACT_ATOMS: atom_id res chain seq x y z
N ALA A 1 -6.57 9.24 -49.44
CA ALA A 1 -6.90 7.81 -49.61
C ALA A 1 -7.84 7.38 -48.49
N LYS A 2 -9.02 6.83 -48.80
CA LYS A 2 -9.91 6.25 -47.77
C LYS A 2 -9.25 4.98 -47.25
N LEU A 3 -8.98 4.89 -45.94
CA LEU A 3 -8.48 3.65 -45.35
C LEU A 3 -9.58 2.58 -45.44
N GLY A 4 -9.24 1.41 -46.00
CA GLY A 4 -10.13 0.26 -45.97
C GLY A 4 -10.33 -0.26 -44.55
N LEU A 5 -11.52 -0.78 -44.25
CA LEU A 5 -11.88 -1.36 -42.95
C LEU A 5 -10.82 -2.33 -42.39
N PRO A 6 -10.19 -3.23 -43.18
CA PRO A 6 -9.14 -4.11 -42.65
C PRO A 6 -7.93 -3.34 -42.12
N LYS A 7 -7.52 -2.26 -42.79
CA LYS A 7 -6.37 -1.44 -42.37
C LYS A 7 -6.66 -0.68 -41.08
N LEU A 8 -7.89 -0.22 -40.90
CA LEU A 8 -8.33 0.41 -39.64
C LEU A 8 -8.32 -0.59 -38.49
N ILE A 9 -8.86 -1.79 -38.70
CA ILE A 9 -8.86 -2.86 -37.68
C ILE A 9 -7.42 -3.23 -37.30
N THR A 10 -6.53 -3.41 -38.28
CA THR A 10 -5.12 -3.70 -38.02
C THR A 10 -4.46 -2.62 -37.18
N ILE A 11 -4.62 -1.33 -37.54
CA ILE A 11 -4.09 -0.22 -36.75
C ILE A 11 -4.67 -0.25 -35.33
N SER A 12 -5.99 -0.39 -35.18
CA SER A 12 -6.64 -0.43 -33.87
C SER A 12 -6.13 -1.57 -32.99
N VAL A 13 -5.93 -2.78 -33.54
CA VAL A 13 -5.39 -3.92 -32.80
C VAL A 13 -3.96 -3.67 -32.36
N PHE A 14 -3.09 -3.20 -33.27
CA PHE A 14 -1.70 -2.89 -32.92
C PHE A 14 -1.60 -1.75 -31.90
N THR A 15 -2.44 -0.72 -32.02
CA THR A 15 -2.52 0.36 -31.03
C THR A 15 -3.00 -0.16 -29.68
N ALA A 16 -4.11 -0.91 -29.63
CA ALA A 16 -4.63 -1.47 -28.39
C ALA A 16 -3.61 -2.39 -27.70
N PHE A 17 -2.95 -3.25 -28.48
CA PHE A 17 -1.89 -4.11 -27.97
C PHE A 17 -0.70 -3.31 -27.46
N GLY A 18 -0.20 -2.34 -28.23
CA GLY A 18 0.92 -1.50 -27.84
C GLY A 18 0.66 -0.70 -26.56
N VAL A 19 -0.55 -0.13 -26.43
CA VAL A 19 -0.97 0.58 -25.21
C VAL A 19 -1.06 -0.37 -24.03
N ASN A 20 -1.70 -1.53 -24.17
CA ASN A 20 -1.80 -2.50 -23.07
C ASN A 20 -0.42 -3.00 -22.63
N LEU A 21 0.46 -3.29 -23.59
CA LEU A 21 1.83 -3.72 -23.29
C LEU A 21 2.57 -2.62 -22.51
N PHE A 22 2.53 -1.37 -22.98
CA PHE A 22 3.14 -0.24 -22.28
C PHE A 22 2.59 -0.04 -20.86
N MET A 23 1.26 -0.14 -20.72
CA MET A 23 0.61 0.00 -19.42
C MET A 23 1.06 -1.10 -18.45
N SER A 24 1.08 -2.35 -18.90
CA SER A 24 1.51 -3.51 -18.11
C SER A 24 2.98 -3.50 -17.71
N THR A 25 3.88 -3.09 -18.61
CA THR A 25 5.33 -3.20 -18.36
C THR A 25 5.94 -1.97 -17.70
N PHE A 26 5.43 -0.76 -18.00
CA PHE A 26 6.06 0.48 -17.52
C PHE A 26 5.16 1.24 -16.55
N PHE A 27 3.89 1.41 -16.89
CA PHE A 27 3.00 2.30 -16.14
C PHE A 27 2.57 1.69 -14.80
N TYR A 28 1.95 0.50 -14.82
CA TYR A 28 1.41 -0.11 -13.59
C TYR A 28 2.49 -0.40 -12.54
N PRO A 29 3.67 -0.96 -12.86
CA PRO A 29 4.72 -1.15 -11.85
C PRO A 29 5.16 0.16 -11.18
N SER A 30 5.21 1.25 -11.94
CA SER A 30 5.61 2.57 -11.44
C SER A 30 4.59 3.20 -10.51
N VAL A 31 3.30 2.89 -10.70
CA VAL A 31 2.19 3.50 -9.96
C VAL A 31 1.79 2.64 -8.77
N LEU A 32 1.72 1.31 -8.93
CA LEU A 32 1.28 0.36 -7.90
C LEU A 32 2.19 0.32 -6.67
N LYS A 33 3.46 0.74 -6.79
CA LYS A 33 4.39 0.87 -5.65
C LYS A 33 3.98 1.91 -4.60
N PHE A 34 3.02 2.79 -4.93
CA PHE A 34 2.50 3.80 -4.01
C PHE A 34 1.21 3.36 -3.30
N GLN A 35 0.68 2.18 -3.65
CA GLN A 35 -0.46 1.60 -2.97
C GLN A 35 -0.02 0.90 -1.68
N LEU A 36 -0.63 1.30 -0.57
CA LEU A 36 -0.46 0.69 0.75
C LEU A 36 -0.52 -0.85 0.69
N GLY A 37 -1.55 -1.40 0.04
CA GLY A 37 -1.80 -2.84 0.11
C GLY A 37 -0.69 -3.70 -0.48
N ASN A 38 0.00 -3.23 -1.53
CA ASN A 38 1.11 -3.98 -2.13
C ASN A 38 2.38 -3.85 -1.28
N ASP A 39 2.70 -2.62 -0.87
CA ASP A 39 3.90 -2.32 -0.08
C ASP A 39 3.87 -3.02 1.29
N ALA A 40 2.73 -2.92 1.99
CA ALA A 40 2.54 -3.56 3.28
C ALA A 40 2.58 -5.10 3.18
N ALA A 41 1.93 -5.68 2.16
CA ALA A 41 1.95 -7.13 1.96
C ALA A 41 3.38 -7.64 1.69
N ALA A 42 4.15 -6.93 0.87
CA ALA A 42 5.55 -7.26 0.60
C ALA A 42 6.39 -7.19 1.88
N PHE A 43 6.29 -6.10 2.64
CA PHE A 43 7.01 -5.95 3.91
C PHE A 43 6.67 -7.05 4.93
N ILE A 44 5.39 -7.37 5.10
CA ILE A 44 4.91 -8.44 5.99
C ILE A 44 5.54 -9.79 5.61
N GLN A 45 5.64 -10.08 4.32
CA GLN A 45 6.23 -11.33 3.82
C GLN A 45 7.74 -11.36 3.97
N ASP A 46 8.43 -10.28 3.57
CA ASP A 46 9.88 -10.18 3.59
C ASP A 46 10.43 -10.28 5.02
N GLN A 47 9.76 -9.59 5.96
CA GLN A 47 10.12 -9.62 7.39
C GLN A 47 9.50 -10.79 8.15
N ARG A 48 8.71 -11.64 7.47
CA ARG A 48 8.01 -12.80 8.05
C ARG A 48 7.25 -12.46 9.33
N LEU A 49 6.54 -11.33 9.31
CA LEU A 49 5.74 -10.90 10.46
C LEU A 49 4.66 -11.92 10.76
N ASP A 50 4.35 -12.09 12.05
CA ASP A 50 3.25 -12.90 12.51
C ASP A 50 1.91 -12.25 12.11
N LYS A 51 1.27 -12.81 11.08
CA LYS A 51 0.05 -12.24 10.50
C LYS A 51 -1.12 -12.29 11.47
N ASP A 52 -1.15 -13.26 12.37
CA ASP A 52 -2.24 -13.44 13.34
C ASP A 52 -2.19 -12.37 14.45
N LYS A 53 -1.04 -11.73 14.64
CA LYS A 53 -0.85 -10.60 15.57
C LYS A 53 -1.07 -9.24 14.92
N LEU A 54 -1.25 -9.18 13.60
CA LEU A 54 -1.42 -7.93 12.87
C LEU A 54 -2.91 -7.62 12.67
N ALA A 55 -3.34 -6.42 13.07
CA ALA A 55 -4.69 -5.93 12.80
C ALA A 55 -4.66 -4.50 12.23
N ILE A 56 -5.73 -4.13 11.53
CA ILE A 56 -5.87 -2.83 10.85
C ILE A 56 -6.65 -1.88 11.76
N TYR A 57 -6.26 -0.60 11.78
CA TYR A 57 -6.97 0.45 12.51
C TYR A 57 -7.09 1.73 11.68
N GLY A 58 -8.32 2.23 11.53
CA GLY A 58 -8.60 3.60 11.09
C GLY A 58 -8.06 3.99 9.71
N ILE A 59 -7.74 3.01 8.85
CA ILE A 59 -7.24 3.24 7.50
C ILE A 59 -7.88 2.24 6.53
N HIS A 60 -8.19 2.70 5.32
CA HIS A 60 -8.66 1.82 4.26
C HIS A 60 -7.47 1.26 3.47
N GLU A 61 -7.13 0.02 3.73
CA GLU A 61 -6.05 -0.75 3.11
C GLU A 61 -6.39 -1.26 1.69
N GLY A 62 -7.69 -1.37 1.40
CA GLY A 62 -8.21 -1.93 0.16
C GLY A 62 -7.99 -3.46 0.05
N ARG A 63 -8.57 -4.07 -0.99
CA ARG A 63 -8.51 -5.55 -1.16
C ARG A 63 -7.10 -6.11 -1.44
N ALA A 64 -6.17 -5.25 -1.85
CA ALA A 64 -4.82 -5.65 -2.25
C ALA A 64 -4.02 -6.23 -1.08
N LEU A 65 -4.09 -5.63 0.11
CA LEU A 65 -3.36 -6.11 1.28
C LEU A 65 -3.70 -7.58 1.58
N HIS A 66 -5.00 -7.87 1.70
CA HIS A 66 -5.49 -9.20 1.99
C HIS A 66 -5.12 -10.24 0.92
N PHE A 67 -5.23 -9.83 -0.34
CA PHE A 67 -4.94 -10.68 -1.47
C PHE A 67 -3.45 -11.03 -1.56
N TYR A 68 -2.57 -10.02 -1.54
CA TYR A 68 -1.14 -10.23 -1.70
C TYR A 68 -0.49 -10.82 -0.46
N ALA A 69 -0.95 -10.47 0.75
CA ALA A 69 -0.47 -11.10 1.98
C ALA A 69 -1.02 -12.52 2.17
N GLN A 70 -2.01 -12.95 1.36
CA GLN A 70 -2.70 -14.23 1.48
C GLN A 70 -3.29 -14.45 2.88
N HIS A 71 -3.83 -13.39 3.48
CA HIS A 71 -4.36 -13.43 4.85
C HIS A 71 -5.42 -12.34 5.05
N ILE A 72 -6.47 -12.66 5.82
CA ILE A 72 -7.54 -11.71 6.15
C ILE A 72 -7.21 -11.09 7.51
N PHE A 73 -6.68 -9.86 7.49
CA PHE A 73 -6.42 -9.11 8.70
C PHE A 73 -7.74 -8.56 9.27
N PRO A 74 -7.98 -8.70 10.58
CA PRO A 74 -9.14 -8.10 11.21
C PRO A 74 -8.97 -6.58 11.30
N GLU A 75 -10.07 -5.86 11.10
CA GLU A 75 -10.15 -4.42 11.38
C GLU A 75 -10.70 -4.22 12.80
N LYS A 76 -9.98 -3.42 13.60
CA LYS A 76 -10.41 -3.01 14.94
C LYS A 76 -10.75 -1.53 14.92
N VAL A 77 -11.89 -1.16 15.49
CA VAL A 77 -12.40 0.22 15.47
C VAL A 77 -11.84 1.05 16.63
N SER A 78 -11.52 0.41 17.76
CA SER A 78 -10.97 1.09 18.92
C SER A 78 -9.50 0.75 19.15
N ALA A 79 -8.69 1.76 19.46
CA ALA A 79 -7.30 1.59 19.85
C ALA A 79 -7.16 0.83 21.19
N GLN A 80 -8.22 0.78 22.01
CA GLN A 80 -8.24 0.02 23.27
C GLN A 80 -8.45 -1.49 23.07
N ASP A 81 -8.85 -1.93 21.88
CA ASP A 81 -9.05 -3.36 21.56
C ASP A 81 -7.73 -4.08 21.25
N PHE A 82 -6.62 -3.35 21.26
CA PHE A 82 -5.27 -3.87 21.03
C PHE A 82 -4.59 -4.23 22.34
N GLN A 83 -3.71 -5.22 22.27
CA GLN A 83 -2.95 -5.71 23.41
C GLN A 83 -1.46 -5.47 23.21
N SER A 84 -0.71 -5.50 24.32
CA SER A 84 0.74 -5.50 24.28
C SER A 84 1.22 -6.76 23.54
N GLY A 85 1.95 -6.57 22.44
CA GLY A 85 2.40 -7.64 21.54
C GLY A 85 1.58 -7.81 20.26
N ASP A 86 0.49 -7.06 20.10
CA ASP A 86 -0.15 -6.89 18.80
C ASP A 86 0.69 -5.96 17.91
N MET A 87 0.56 -6.16 16.60
CA MET A 87 1.00 -5.22 15.59
C MET A 87 -0.21 -4.50 14.98
N VAL A 88 -0.02 -3.24 14.58
CA VAL A 88 -1.06 -2.41 14.00
C VAL A 88 -0.61 -1.89 12.65
N LEU A 89 -1.46 -2.05 11.63
CA LEU A 89 -1.36 -1.30 10.38
C LEU A 89 -2.35 -0.12 10.45
N THR A 90 -1.85 1.11 10.36
CA THR A 90 -2.66 2.33 10.54
C THR A 90 -2.11 3.52 9.75
N SER A 91 -2.88 4.60 9.64
CA SER A 91 -2.37 5.91 9.21
C SER A 91 -1.29 6.42 10.18
N LYS A 92 -0.26 7.09 9.65
CA LYS A 92 0.81 7.73 10.44
C LYS A 92 0.28 8.72 11.47
N ASP A 93 -0.83 9.40 11.16
CA ASP A 93 -1.45 10.37 12.06
C ASP A 93 -2.06 9.74 13.33
N SER A 94 -2.28 8.42 13.32
CA SER A 94 -2.80 7.67 14.46
C SER A 94 -1.73 7.17 15.43
N VAL A 95 -0.44 7.27 15.09
CA VAL A 95 0.66 6.83 15.97
C VAL A 95 0.60 7.47 17.36
N PRO A 96 0.31 8.79 17.52
CA PRO A 96 0.23 9.39 18.86
C PRO A 96 -0.87 8.80 19.75
N VAL A 97 -1.92 8.20 19.18
CA VAL A 97 -2.98 7.51 19.95
C VAL A 97 -2.39 6.26 20.59
N PHE A 98 -1.69 5.44 19.80
CA PHE A 98 -1.05 4.22 20.29
C PHE A 98 0.11 4.54 21.23
N GLN A 99 0.88 5.60 21.00
CA GLN A 99 2.03 5.92 21.85
C GLN A 99 1.66 6.31 23.28
N ARG A 100 0.44 6.83 23.48
CA ARG A 100 -0.11 7.08 24.82
C ARG A 100 -0.52 5.79 25.53
N LEU A 101 -0.98 4.79 24.78
CA LEU A 101 -1.44 3.49 25.31
C LEU A 101 -0.28 2.51 25.50
N PHE A 102 0.70 2.57 24.60
CA PHE A 102 1.84 1.66 24.49
C PHE A 102 3.14 2.47 24.34
N PRO A 103 3.74 2.94 25.46
CA PRO A 103 4.93 3.78 25.42
C PRO A 103 6.16 3.10 24.80
N ALA A 104 6.19 1.76 24.81
CA ALA A 104 7.26 0.95 24.24
C ALA A 104 7.12 0.69 22.73
N LEU A 105 6.07 1.23 22.09
CA LEU A 105 5.81 0.94 20.69
C LEU A 105 6.99 1.32 19.78
N LYS A 106 7.11 0.59 18.68
CA LYS A 106 8.13 0.81 17.66
C LYS A 106 7.49 0.84 16.29
N VAL A 107 7.88 1.81 15.47
CA VAL A 107 7.53 1.82 14.05
C VAL A 107 8.42 0.82 13.32
N LEU A 108 7.81 -0.20 12.72
CA LEU A 108 8.51 -1.23 11.94
C LEU A 108 8.67 -0.82 10.47
N HIS A 109 7.64 -0.15 9.92
CA HIS A 109 7.61 0.28 8.52
C HIS A 109 6.82 1.57 8.37
N GLU A 110 7.22 2.41 7.41
CA GLU A 110 6.49 3.59 6.96
C GLU A 110 6.44 3.56 5.43
N GLY A 111 5.24 3.67 4.87
CA GLY A 111 5.04 3.59 3.44
C GLY A 111 3.96 4.55 2.93
N PRO A 112 3.88 4.77 1.62
CA PRO A 112 2.85 5.58 0.98
C PRO A 112 1.48 4.88 1.03
N ALA A 113 0.43 5.65 1.30
CA ALA A 113 -0.96 5.21 1.30
C ALA A 113 -1.77 5.90 0.21
N PHE A 114 -1.26 5.88 -1.03
CA PHE A 114 -1.88 6.58 -2.13
C PHE A 114 -2.88 5.71 -2.89
N GLY A 115 -4.13 6.14 -2.94
CA GLY A 115 -5.12 5.61 -3.86
C GLY A 115 -4.78 6.02 -5.29
N VAL A 116 -4.08 5.17 -6.02
CA VAL A 116 -3.62 5.44 -7.41
C VAL A 116 -4.74 5.68 -8.43
N THR A 117 -6.01 5.58 -8.03
CA THR A 117 -7.14 6.09 -8.81
C THR A 117 -7.15 7.62 -8.91
N ALA A 118 -6.41 8.32 -8.05
CA ALA A 118 -6.24 9.76 -8.07
C ALA A 118 -4.92 10.16 -8.78
N LEU A 119 -4.84 10.01 -10.11
CA LEU A 119 -3.73 10.60 -10.88
C LEU A 119 -3.88 12.14 -10.91
N SER A 120 -3.62 12.78 -9.77
CA SER A 120 -3.64 14.23 -9.63
C SER A 120 -2.38 14.83 -10.25
N LEU A 121 -2.47 16.05 -10.78
CA LEU A 121 -1.31 16.76 -11.31
C LEU A 121 -0.16 16.86 -10.28
N PRO A 122 -0.41 17.14 -8.98
CA PRO A 122 0.62 17.12 -7.96
C PRO A 122 1.33 15.77 -7.78
N PHE A 123 0.61 14.65 -7.90
CA PHE A 123 1.20 13.31 -7.83
C PHE A 123 2.10 13.01 -9.04
N LEU A 124 1.75 13.52 -10.22
CA LEU A 124 2.57 13.33 -11.42
C LEU A 124 3.91 14.07 -11.32
N ASN A 125 3.94 15.22 -10.67
CA ASN A 125 5.17 15.97 -10.42
C ASN A 125 5.96 15.38 -9.23
N PRO A 126 7.16 14.80 -9.44
CA PRO A 126 7.95 14.24 -8.36
C PRO A 126 8.27 15.21 -7.23
N ALA A 127 8.39 16.52 -7.53
CA ALA A 127 8.74 17.53 -6.52
C ALA A 127 7.60 17.84 -5.52
N THR A 128 6.35 17.57 -5.90
CA THR A 128 5.16 17.85 -5.07
C THR A 128 4.47 16.57 -4.59
N ARG A 129 4.92 15.41 -5.05
CA ARG A 129 4.30 14.11 -4.77
C ARG A 129 4.18 13.81 -3.28
N ASP A 130 5.24 14.04 -2.52
CA ASP A 130 5.29 13.68 -1.10
C ASP A 130 4.35 14.52 -0.23
N GLN A 131 3.85 15.65 -0.74
CA GLN A 131 2.90 16.51 -0.03
C GLN A 131 1.46 15.98 -0.10
N GLU A 132 1.17 15.13 -1.09
CA GLU A 132 -0.18 14.66 -1.43
C GLU A 132 -0.36 13.15 -1.21
N VAL A 133 0.70 12.48 -0.75
CA VAL A 133 0.69 11.05 -0.45
C VAL A 133 0.60 10.87 1.07
N PRO A 134 -0.60 10.55 1.60
CA PRO A 134 -0.72 10.14 2.99
C PRO A 134 0.21 8.97 3.27
N LYS A 135 0.64 8.83 4.52
CA LYS A 135 1.52 7.75 4.92
C LYS A 135 0.82 6.80 5.85
N TYR A 136 1.07 5.51 5.66
CA TYR A 136 0.72 4.48 6.62
C TYR A 136 1.97 4.02 7.37
N VAL A 137 1.73 3.36 8.49
CA VAL A 137 2.77 2.71 9.28
C VAL A 137 2.33 1.32 9.70
N ILE A 138 3.31 0.44 9.89
CA ILE A 138 3.16 -0.77 10.67
C ILE A 138 3.91 -0.56 11.98
N ILE A 139 3.20 -0.65 13.10
CA ILE A 139 3.76 -0.48 14.44
C ILE A 139 3.65 -1.76 15.23
N ASP A 140 4.66 -2.02 16.03
CA ASP A 140 4.69 -3.08 17.03
C ASP A 140 4.46 -2.44 18.40
N LEU A 141 3.46 -2.92 19.14
CA LEU A 141 3.01 -2.27 20.37
C LEU A 141 3.86 -2.62 21.59
N ASP A 142 4.64 -3.70 21.58
CA ASP A 142 5.56 -4.02 22.67
C ASP A 142 7.04 -3.76 22.34
N GLY A 143 7.34 -3.44 21.08
CA GLY A 143 8.67 -3.09 20.60
C GLY A 143 9.63 -4.28 20.52
N THR A 144 9.14 -5.51 20.67
CA THR A 144 9.94 -6.74 20.69
C THR A 144 10.16 -7.35 19.30
N ALA A 145 9.41 -6.92 18.29
CA ALA A 145 9.54 -7.43 16.94
C ALA A 145 10.94 -7.13 16.37
N SER A 146 11.63 -8.21 16.00
CA SER A 146 12.92 -8.18 15.33
C SER A 146 12.69 -8.15 13.82
N ILE A 147 13.03 -7.02 13.20
CA ILE A 147 13.10 -6.89 11.74
C ILE A 147 14.55 -7.13 11.30
N ALA A 148 14.73 -7.86 10.21
CA ALA A 148 16.03 -8.06 9.60
C ALA A 148 16.46 -6.74 8.95
N THR A 149 17.47 -6.08 9.53
CA THR A 149 18.08 -4.87 8.96
C THR A 149 18.84 -5.27 7.69
N HIS A 150 18.38 -4.81 6.53
CA HIS A 150 19.13 -4.87 5.27
C HIS A 150 19.98 -3.62 5.08
#